data_AF-A0A9X9L7X8-F1
#
_entry.id   AF-A0A9X9L7X8-F1
#
_cell.length_a   1.000
_cell.length_b   1.000
_cell.length_c   1.000
_cell.angle_alpha   90.00
_cell.angle_beta   90.00
_cell.angle_gamma   90.00
#
_symmetry.space_group_name_H-M   'P 1'
#
loop_
_entity.id
_entity.type
_entity.pdbx_description
1 polymer ?
#
loop_
_entity_poly.entity_id
_entity_poly.type
_entity_poly.pdbx_seq_one_letter_code
_entity_poly.pdbx_strand_id
1 'polypeptide(L)'
;MVKFSWGSGTERSELDYLELAKPVNGVVDLKWSKAIHEVETHRAGLDFSTAHKVYFRDNEWHLSHGLHSRTSKSEPYFRKRKLTLALLSPNGRPLKSCRTLREFLSCLLDAIIGHRDLYAKANVLHSDVSEGNIILTKPDADGKSRGILIDLDMSTSVDDKVNETEKTKITGTVKYMAIELLRNMSEGNYSIKKSCRYDLESFFYVFLMGCLRYGCLSVNSEYLKSWYTNNTSLNYFKKKGDIIENFETNILKHFPSSFDSVKDLARDLRKILFGENLEQFASTSNSAQLYAPIISAFKNIITQIDGMKLLHPP
;
A
#
# COMPACT_ATOMS: atom_id res chain seq x y z
N MET A 1 5.14 14.79 12.25
CA MET A 1 5.45 13.40 12.64
C MET A 1 6.96 13.24 12.57
N VAL A 2 7.58 12.59 13.55
CA VAL A 2 9.01 12.28 13.51
C VAL A 2 9.14 10.79 13.26
N LYS A 3 9.86 10.39 12.21
CA LYS A 3 10.08 8.99 11.83
C LYS A 3 11.56 8.66 11.91
N PHE A 4 11.88 7.54 12.55
CA PHE A 4 13.19 6.91 12.48
C PHE A 4 13.05 5.65 11.63
N SER A 5 13.88 5.49 10.60
CA SER A 5 13.84 4.30 9.75
C SER A 5 15.24 3.79 9.42
N TRP A 6 15.38 2.47 9.41
CA TRP A 6 16.56 1.83 8.84
C TRP A 6 16.28 1.59 7.36
N GLY A 7 17.11 2.17 6.49
CA GLY A 7 17.06 1.87 5.06
C GLY A 7 17.15 0.36 4.83
N SER A 8 16.38 -0.12 3.86
CA SER A 8 16.34 -1.54 3.45
C SER A 8 17.70 -2.04 2.89
N GLY A 9 18.55 -1.11 2.47
CA GLY A 9 19.80 -1.35 1.74
C GLY A 9 19.62 -1.37 0.22
N THR A 10 18.46 -0.94 -0.28
CA THR A 10 18.19 -0.69 -1.70
C THR A 10 18.84 0.60 -2.17
N GLU A 11 18.92 0.79 -3.50
CA GLU A 11 19.54 1.96 -4.13
C GLU A 11 18.87 3.28 -3.73
N ARG A 12 17.53 3.31 -3.71
CA ARG A 12 16.75 4.43 -3.16
C ARG A 12 16.19 4.07 -1.79
N SER A 13 16.26 5.03 -0.87
CA SER A 13 15.66 5.01 0.45
C SER A 13 14.28 5.70 0.45
N GLU A 14 13.53 5.55 1.54
CA GLU A 14 12.29 6.32 1.74
C GLU A 14 12.51 7.83 1.63
N LEU A 15 13.63 8.34 2.17
CA LEU A 15 13.95 9.77 2.07
C LEU A 15 14.05 10.23 0.62
N ASP A 16 14.60 9.41 -0.27
CA ASP A 16 14.71 9.75 -1.69
C ASP A 16 13.33 9.82 -2.34
N TYR A 17 12.41 8.91 -1.99
CA TYR A 17 11.03 8.96 -2.49
C TYR A 17 10.25 10.14 -1.90
N LEU A 18 10.48 10.48 -0.64
CA LEU A 18 9.88 11.65 0.00
C LEU A 18 10.38 12.96 -0.63
N GLU A 19 11.66 13.03 -1.02
CA GLU A 19 12.22 14.14 -1.77
C GLU A 19 11.56 14.27 -3.16
N LEU A 20 11.37 13.16 -3.87
CA LEU A 20 10.65 13.13 -5.16
C LEU A 20 9.17 13.51 -5.03
N ALA A 21 8.55 13.22 -3.88
CA ALA A 21 7.13 13.51 -3.63
C ALA A 21 6.84 14.96 -3.24
N LYS A 22 7.84 15.83 -3.04
CA LYS A 22 7.65 17.26 -2.70
C LYS A 22 6.66 18.05 -3.58
N PRO A 23 6.56 17.87 -4.91
CA PRO A 23 5.59 18.59 -5.74
C PRO A 23 4.16 17.99 -5.69
N VAL A 24 3.95 16.91 -4.92
CA VAL A 24 2.71 16.14 -4.90
C VAL A 24 1.82 16.59 -3.74
N ASN A 25 0.62 17.08 -4.06
CA ASN A 25 -0.42 17.27 -3.07
C ASN A 25 -1.07 15.91 -2.74
N GLY A 26 -1.44 15.68 -1.48
CA GLY A 26 -2.10 14.42 -1.07
C GLY A 26 -1.15 13.32 -0.58
N VAL A 27 0.16 13.58 -0.59
CA VAL A 27 1.21 12.73 0.02
C VAL A 27 1.88 13.53 1.13
N VAL A 28 2.41 12.84 2.13
CA VAL A 28 3.14 13.47 3.24
C VAL A 28 4.39 14.18 2.75
N ASP A 29 4.62 15.38 3.28
CA ASP A 29 5.74 16.23 2.91
C ASP A 29 6.91 16.07 3.88
N LEU A 30 8.11 16.04 3.32
CA LEU A 30 9.37 15.99 4.06
C LEU A 30 9.85 17.40 4.38
N LYS A 31 9.76 17.78 5.65
CA LYS A 31 10.19 19.10 6.13
C LYS A 31 11.69 19.15 6.42
N TRP A 32 12.24 18.06 6.92
CA TRP A 32 13.66 17.97 7.26
C TRP A 32 14.07 16.50 7.40
N SER A 33 15.31 16.16 7.06
CA SER A 33 15.87 14.84 7.28
C SER A 33 17.33 14.88 7.69
N LYS A 34 17.80 13.79 8.31
CA LYS A 34 19.21 13.55 8.61
C LYS A 34 19.52 12.06 8.65
N ALA A 35 20.62 11.66 8.02
CA ALA A 35 21.24 10.36 8.29
C ALA A 35 21.97 10.45 9.64
N ILE A 36 21.55 9.63 10.60
CA ILE A 36 22.10 9.65 11.96
C ILE A 36 23.15 8.55 12.19
N HIS A 37 23.11 7.48 11.39
CA HIS A 37 24.08 6.39 11.49
C HIS A 37 24.21 5.62 10.19
N GLU A 38 25.41 5.14 9.88
CA GLU A 38 25.65 4.23 8.75
C GLU A 38 26.41 2.99 9.25
N VAL A 39 25.88 1.81 8.93
CA VAL A 39 26.49 0.53 9.35
C VAL A 39 27.92 0.40 8.81
N GLU A 40 28.17 0.91 7.60
CA GLU A 40 29.49 0.85 6.97
C GLU A 40 30.53 1.66 7.77
N THR A 41 30.19 2.90 8.16
CA THR A 41 31.08 3.73 8.98
C THR A 41 31.35 3.09 10.35
N HIS A 42 30.33 2.51 10.98
CA HIS A 42 30.50 1.88 12.29
C HIS A 42 31.39 0.63 12.26
N ARG A 43 31.41 -0.08 11.13
CA ARG A 43 32.23 -1.28 10.94
C ARG A 43 33.55 -1.00 10.23
N ALA A 44 33.84 0.24 9.90
CA ALA A 44 35.09 0.63 9.27
C ALA A 44 36.27 0.22 10.16
N GLY A 45 37.25 -0.49 9.59
CA GLY A 45 38.42 -0.98 10.32
C GLY A 45 38.26 -2.34 11.00
N LEU A 46 37.07 -2.95 10.97
CA LEU A 46 36.90 -4.35 11.40
C LEU A 46 37.33 -5.29 10.27
N ASP A 47 38.22 -6.24 10.58
CA ASP A 47 38.61 -7.30 9.65
C ASP A 47 37.68 -8.51 9.78
N PHE A 48 37.06 -8.89 8.66
CA PHE A 48 36.19 -10.05 8.56
C PHE A 48 36.81 -11.19 7.74
N SER A 49 38.09 -11.12 7.42
CA SER A 49 38.82 -12.13 6.64
C SER A 49 38.74 -13.54 7.24
N THR A 50 38.61 -13.63 8.56
CA THR A 50 38.49 -14.89 9.33
C THR A 50 37.07 -15.13 9.86
N ALA A 51 36.11 -14.25 9.55
CA ALA A 51 34.76 -14.32 10.08
C ALA A 51 33.95 -15.46 9.45
N HIS A 52 33.28 -16.24 10.30
CA HIS A 52 32.37 -17.30 9.87
C HIS A 52 30.92 -16.82 9.96
N LYS A 53 30.14 -17.10 8.92
CA LYS A 53 28.71 -16.76 8.92
C LYS A 53 27.96 -17.80 9.75
N VAL A 54 27.23 -17.33 10.76
CA VAL A 54 26.37 -18.18 11.59
C VAL A 54 24.92 -17.83 11.29
N TYR A 55 24.08 -18.83 11.11
CA TYR A 55 22.65 -18.66 10.95
C TYR A 55 21.95 -19.10 12.23
N PHE A 56 20.96 -18.32 12.66
CA PHE A 56 20.08 -18.70 13.75
C PHE A 56 18.85 -19.38 13.15
N ARG A 57 18.64 -20.67 13.45
CA ARG A 57 17.49 -21.44 12.96
C ARG A 57 17.00 -22.32 14.13
N ASP A 58 15.69 -22.45 14.29
CA ASP A 58 15.09 -23.28 15.34
C ASP A 58 15.61 -23.00 16.77
N ASN A 59 15.87 -21.72 17.09
CA ASN A 59 16.50 -21.27 18.34
C ASN A 59 17.94 -21.74 18.59
N GLU A 60 18.62 -22.28 17.58
CA GLU A 60 20.01 -22.72 17.66
C GLU A 60 20.92 -21.98 16.66
N TRP A 61 22.19 -21.85 17.04
CA TRP A 61 23.24 -21.27 16.20
C TRP A 61 23.89 -22.34 15.32
N HIS A 62 23.73 -22.22 14.01
CA HIS A 62 24.33 -23.12 13.04
C HIS A 62 25.45 -22.42 12.26
N LEU A 63 26.65 -22.98 12.30
CA LEU A 63 27.77 -22.54 11.46
C LEU A 63 27.49 -22.86 9.99
N SER A 64 27.79 -21.92 9.08
CA SER A 64 27.70 -22.19 7.65
C SER A 64 28.84 -23.12 7.21
N HIS A 65 28.59 -24.42 7.04
CA HIS A 65 29.54 -25.38 6.49
C HIS A 65 29.61 -25.32 4.94
N GLY A 66 29.65 -24.12 4.37
CA GLY A 66 29.77 -23.94 2.92
C GLY A 66 31.22 -24.10 2.48
N LEU A 67 31.52 -25.12 1.67
CA LEU A 67 32.76 -25.22 0.91
C LEU A 67 32.95 -23.88 0.16
N HIS A 68 34.01 -23.13 0.48
CA HIS A 68 34.36 -21.90 -0.24
C HIS A 68 34.70 -22.24 -1.70
N SER A 69 33.68 -22.39 -2.55
CA SER A 69 33.86 -22.21 -3.97
C SER A 69 34.30 -20.76 -4.17
N ARG A 70 35.54 -20.57 -4.64
CA ARG A 70 36.13 -19.28 -5.02
C ARG A 70 35.41 -18.70 -6.24
N THR A 71 34.12 -18.40 -6.12
CA THR A 71 33.41 -17.53 -7.07
C THR A 71 33.71 -16.08 -6.67
N SER A 72 34.14 -15.28 -7.65
CA SER A 72 34.78 -13.97 -7.50
C SER A 72 33.90 -12.82 -7.01
N LYS A 73 32.76 -13.10 -6.38
CA LYS A 73 31.88 -12.09 -5.75
C LYS A 73 31.23 -12.69 -4.50
N SER A 74 31.96 -12.72 -3.39
CA SER A 74 31.33 -12.94 -2.08
C SER A 74 30.37 -11.78 -1.79
N GLU A 75 29.09 -12.06 -1.57
CA GLU A 75 28.17 -11.05 -1.04
C GLU A 75 28.75 -10.46 0.26
N PRO A 76 28.59 -9.15 0.51
CA PRO A 76 29.12 -8.52 1.71
C PRO A 76 28.54 -9.18 2.98
N TYR A 77 29.38 -9.36 4.01
CA TYR A 77 29.01 -9.98 5.29
C TYR A 77 27.89 -9.24 6.04
N PHE A 78 27.57 -8.02 5.63
CA PHE A 78 26.51 -7.20 6.20
C PHE A 78 25.76 -6.44 5.11
N ARG A 79 24.53 -6.03 5.43
CA ARG A 79 23.77 -5.12 4.57
C ARG A 79 24.18 -3.69 4.88
N LYS A 80 24.50 -2.92 3.84
CA LYS A 80 24.71 -1.47 3.97
C LYS A 80 23.37 -0.83 4.29
N ARG A 81 23.19 -0.39 5.55
CA ARG A 81 21.99 0.29 6.01
C ARG A 81 22.34 1.63 6.62
N LYS A 82 21.45 2.59 6.43
CA LYS A 82 21.51 3.91 7.06
C LYS A 82 20.32 4.05 7.99
N LEU A 83 20.55 4.53 9.20
CA LEU A 83 19.49 4.98 10.08
C LEU A 83 19.23 6.45 9.78
N THR A 84 17.99 6.76 9.42
CA THR A 84 17.55 8.11 9.06
C THR A 84 16.53 8.63 10.06
N LEU A 85 16.50 9.94 10.20
CA LEU A 85 15.52 10.71 10.92
C LEU A 85 14.80 11.62 9.93
N ALA A 86 13.47 11.58 9.89
CA ALA A 86 12.63 12.40 9.03
C ALA A 86 11.59 13.16 9.85
N LEU A 87 11.48 14.48 9.61
CA LEU A 87 10.39 15.32 10.07
C LEU A 87 9.37 15.46 8.95
N LEU A 88 8.19 14.90 9.16
CA LEU A 88 7.12 14.76 8.19
C LEU A 88 5.91 15.62 8.58
N SER A 89 5.23 16.19 7.59
CA SER A 89 4.03 17.00 7.78
C SER A 89 3.05 16.80 6.61
N PRO A 90 1.73 16.89 6.83
CA PRO A 90 1.04 17.11 8.10
C PRO A 90 1.06 15.86 9.00
N ASN A 91 0.74 16.05 10.29
CA ASN A 91 0.31 14.94 11.13
C ASN A 91 -1.22 14.79 11.06
N GLY A 92 -1.71 13.62 11.46
CA GLY A 92 -3.10 13.29 11.33
C GLY A 92 -3.51 12.13 12.21
N ARG A 93 -4.81 11.85 12.19
CA ARG A 93 -5.43 10.71 12.84
C ARG A 93 -5.61 9.57 11.84
N PRO A 94 -5.64 8.30 12.25
CA PRO A 94 -5.71 7.18 11.33
C PRO A 94 -7.06 7.11 10.60
N LEU A 95 -7.10 6.50 9.40
CA LEU A 95 -8.32 6.34 8.59
C LEU A 95 -9.50 5.74 9.37
N LYS A 96 -9.25 4.76 10.22
CA LYS A 96 -10.26 4.12 11.08
C LYS A 96 -11.00 5.05 12.04
N SER A 97 -10.50 6.27 12.25
CA SER A 97 -11.12 7.25 13.14
C SER A 97 -12.16 8.13 12.44
N CYS A 98 -12.40 7.94 11.14
CA CYS A 98 -13.43 8.67 10.38
C CYS A 98 -14.76 8.72 11.14
N ARG A 99 -15.37 9.90 11.18
CA ARG A 99 -16.59 10.14 11.97
C ARG A 99 -17.86 9.95 11.16
N THR A 100 -17.77 10.03 9.84
CA THR A 100 -18.91 9.90 8.93
C THR A 100 -18.51 9.13 7.68
N LEU A 101 -19.48 8.50 7.03
CA LEU A 101 -19.31 7.86 5.72
C LEU A 101 -18.73 8.84 4.70
N ARG A 102 -19.25 10.08 4.66
CA ARG A 102 -18.74 11.13 3.77
C ARG A 102 -17.26 11.41 4.01
N GLU A 103 -16.85 11.55 5.27
CA GLU A 103 -15.45 11.84 5.61
C GLU A 103 -14.53 10.69 5.17
N PHE A 104 -14.95 9.45 5.40
CA PHE A 104 -14.25 8.26 4.93
C PHE A 104 -14.07 8.25 3.41
N LEU A 105 -15.14 8.48 2.66
CA LEU A 105 -15.09 8.53 1.19
C LEU A 105 -14.23 9.69 0.67
N SER A 106 -14.33 10.87 1.29
CA SER A 106 -13.56 12.06 0.88
C SER A 106 -12.06 11.84 1.12
N CYS A 107 -11.70 11.26 2.26
CA CYS A 107 -10.29 10.99 2.58
C CYS A 107 -9.69 9.90 1.68
N LEU A 108 -10.46 8.87 1.32
CA LEU A 108 -10.01 7.89 0.32
C LEU A 108 -9.83 8.52 -1.06
N LEU A 109 -10.77 9.37 -1.48
CA LEU A 109 -10.66 10.10 -2.74
C LEU A 109 -9.41 10.99 -2.78
N ASP A 110 -9.15 11.74 -1.71
CA ASP A 110 -7.95 12.58 -1.60
C ASP A 110 -6.66 11.75 -1.71
N ALA A 111 -6.60 10.59 -1.04
CA ALA A 111 -5.45 9.69 -1.10
C ALA A 111 -5.26 9.07 -2.49
N ILE A 112 -6.33 8.73 -3.20
CA ILE A 112 -6.29 8.25 -4.59
C ILE A 112 -5.77 9.34 -5.53
N ILE A 113 -6.22 10.59 -5.34
CA ILE A 113 -5.73 11.74 -6.11
C ILE A 113 -4.24 11.99 -5.80
N GLY A 114 -3.84 11.91 -4.54
CA GLY A 114 -2.44 12.00 -4.13
C GLY A 114 -1.57 10.92 -4.76
N HIS A 115 -2.07 9.68 -4.79
CA HIS A 115 -1.39 8.57 -5.46
C HIS A 115 -1.28 8.76 -6.98
N ARG A 116 -2.34 9.26 -7.64
CA ARG A 116 -2.30 9.62 -9.07
C ARG A 116 -1.21 10.65 -9.34
N ASP A 117 -1.16 11.70 -8.53
CA ASP A 117 -0.19 12.77 -8.69
C ASP A 117 1.23 12.30 -8.36
N LEU A 118 1.39 11.39 -7.39
CA LEU A 118 2.66 10.72 -7.09
C LEU A 118 3.17 9.92 -8.30
N TYR A 119 2.29 9.15 -8.94
CA TYR A 119 2.61 8.43 -10.17
C TYR A 119 2.95 9.39 -11.31
N ALA A 120 2.08 10.37 -11.60
CA ALA A 120 2.18 11.20 -12.79
C ALA A 120 3.25 12.32 -12.71
N LYS A 121 3.52 12.86 -11.51
CA LYS A 121 4.44 14.00 -11.33
C LYS A 121 5.80 13.59 -10.79
N ALA A 122 5.87 12.50 -10.02
CA ALA A 122 7.11 12.03 -9.41
C ALA A 122 7.61 10.70 -9.98
N ASN A 123 6.84 10.02 -10.85
CA ASN A 123 7.15 8.68 -11.35
C ASN A 123 7.38 7.68 -10.21
N VAL A 124 6.52 7.73 -9.18
CA VAL A 124 6.61 6.87 -8.00
C VAL A 124 5.32 6.07 -7.81
N LEU A 125 5.47 4.77 -7.59
CA LEU A 125 4.41 3.90 -7.08
C LEU A 125 4.56 3.70 -5.58
N HIS A 126 3.44 3.68 -4.85
CA HIS A 126 3.44 3.54 -3.41
C HIS A 126 3.76 2.10 -2.98
N SER A 127 3.16 1.11 -3.65
CA SER A 127 3.39 -0.34 -3.46
C SER A 127 3.02 -0.94 -2.09
N ASP A 128 2.58 -0.13 -1.13
CA ASP A 128 2.01 -0.60 0.15
C ASP A 128 0.81 0.23 0.61
N VAL A 129 -0.16 0.46 -0.28
CA VAL A 129 -1.40 1.15 0.10
C VAL A 129 -2.16 0.30 1.11
N SER A 130 -2.43 0.87 2.29
CA SER A 130 -3.12 0.21 3.39
C SER A 130 -3.88 1.23 4.24
N GLU A 131 -4.83 0.78 5.08
CA GLU A 131 -5.55 1.69 5.99
C GLU A 131 -4.62 2.39 6.99
N GLY A 132 -3.47 1.78 7.31
CA GLY A 132 -2.46 2.34 8.22
C GLY A 132 -1.63 3.44 7.56
N ASN A 133 -1.58 3.44 6.24
CA ASN A 133 -0.77 4.36 5.43
C ASN A 133 -1.60 5.53 4.88
N ILE A 134 -2.80 5.74 5.43
CA ILE A 134 -3.68 6.88 5.12
C ILE A 134 -4.06 7.58 6.41
N ILE A 135 -3.74 8.87 6.50
CA ILE A 135 -4.08 9.72 7.64
C ILE A 135 -5.09 10.79 7.25
N LEU A 136 -5.88 11.23 8.23
CA LEU A 136 -6.75 12.39 8.14
C LEU A 136 -6.06 13.57 8.80
N THR A 137 -5.91 14.65 8.04
CA THR A 137 -5.41 15.92 8.55
C THR A 137 -6.32 16.49 9.63
N LYS A 138 -5.78 17.46 10.39
CA LYS A 138 -6.63 18.30 11.23
C LYS A 138 -7.68 18.99 10.34
N PRO A 139 -8.93 19.12 10.83
CA PRO A 139 -9.96 19.87 10.09
C PRO A 139 -9.47 21.28 9.72
N ASP A 140 -9.79 21.69 8.50
CA ASP A 140 -9.60 23.07 8.05
C ASP A 140 -10.64 24.03 8.67
N ALA A 141 -10.68 25.28 8.20
CA ALA A 141 -11.62 26.29 8.67
C ALA A 141 -13.10 25.90 8.44
N ASP A 142 -13.37 25.05 7.45
CA ASP A 142 -14.70 24.53 7.14
C ASP A 142 -15.01 23.21 7.88
N GLY A 143 -14.12 22.78 8.78
CA GLY A 143 -14.25 21.53 9.52
C GLY A 143 -13.96 20.27 8.69
N LYS A 144 -13.36 20.40 7.49
CA LYS A 144 -13.07 19.27 6.61
C LYS A 144 -11.67 18.73 6.85
N SER A 145 -11.58 17.41 7.08
CA SER A 145 -10.32 16.68 7.08
C SER A 145 -9.99 16.23 5.65
N ARG A 146 -8.72 16.34 5.25
CA ARG A 146 -8.19 15.75 4.01
C ARG A 146 -7.48 14.43 4.26
N GLY A 147 -7.57 13.51 3.30
CA GLY A 147 -6.78 12.27 3.28
C GLY A 147 -5.36 12.50 2.75
N ILE A 148 -4.36 11.96 3.44
CA ILE A 148 -2.94 12.04 3.05
C ILE A 148 -2.33 10.65 3.08
N LEU A 149 -1.67 10.28 1.98
CA LEU A 149 -0.88 9.06 1.87
C LEU A 149 0.46 9.25 2.59
N ILE A 150 0.85 8.30 3.42
CA ILE A 150 2.11 8.30 4.18
C ILE A 150 2.89 7.01 3.89
N ASP A 151 4.14 6.97 4.32
CA ASP A 151 4.99 5.77 4.32
C ASP A 151 5.43 5.28 2.93
N LEU A 152 6.52 5.88 2.42
CA LEU A 152 7.08 5.56 1.11
C LEU A 152 8.21 4.49 1.18
N ASP A 153 8.31 3.75 2.28
CA ASP A 153 9.37 2.75 2.50
C ASP A 153 9.39 1.64 1.43
N MET A 154 8.21 1.28 0.92
CA MET A 154 8.04 0.20 -0.06
C MET A 154 7.91 0.72 -1.50
N SER A 155 8.06 2.05 -1.69
CA SER A 155 7.85 2.70 -2.98
C SER A 155 8.86 2.26 -4.04
N THR A 156 8.45 2.36 -5.30
CA THR A 156 9.29 2.01 -6.45
C THR A 156 9.24 3.13 -7.50
N SER A 157 10.39 3.43 -8.08
CA SER A 157 10.49 4.33 -9.23
C SER A 157 9.95 3.64 -10.48
N VAL A 158 9.22 4.40 -11.29
CA VAL A 158 8.73 3.99 -12.62
C VAL A 158 9.12 5.01 -13.68
N ASP A 159 10.18 5.77 -13.44
CA ASP A 159 10.79 6.63 -14.45
C ASP A 159 11.44 5.76 -15.54
N ASP A 160 11.49 6.27 -16.78
CA ASP A 160 12.05 5.57 -17.97
C ASP A 160 13.52 5.15 -17.82
N LYS A 161 14.17 5.53 -16.71
CA LYS A 161 15.52 5.13 -16.32
C LYS A 161 15.57 3.74 -15.71
N VAL A 162 14.47 3.25 -15.14
CA VAL A 162 14.35 1.87 -14.66
C VAL A 162 14.04 0.99 -15.85
N ASN A 163 14.82 -0.07 -16.02
CA ASN A 163 14.67 -0.99 -17.15
C ASN A 163 13.22 -1.54 -17.15
N GLU A 164 12.48 -1.33 -18.24
CA GLU A 164 11.07 -1.73 -18.35
C GLU A 164 10.82 -3.24 -18.12
N THR A 165 11.88 -4.05 -18.17
CA THR A 165 11.87 -5.50 -17.93
C THR A 165 12.15 -5.89 -16.47
N GLU A 166 12.49 -4.93 -15.60
CA GLU A 166 12.89 -5.21 -14.22
C GLU A 166 11.69 -5.64 -13.37
N LYS A 167 11.75 -6.89 -12.90
CA LYS A 167 10.82 -7.41 -11.90
C LYS A 167 11.36 -7.10 -10.52
N THR A 168 10.57 -6.39 -9.72
CA THR A 168 10.93 -6.11 -8.32
C THR A 168 10.18 -7.06 -7.39
N LYS A 169 10.71 -7.25 -6.19
CA LYS A 169 10.12 -8.13 -5.18
C LYS A 169 8.67 -7.73 -4.89
N ILE A 170 7.79 -8.71 -4.77
CA ILE A 170 6.42 -8.49 -4.30
C ILE A 170 6.49 -8.07 -2.82
N THR A 171 5.85 -6.95 -2.55
CA THR A 171 5.89 -6.23 -1.29
C THR A 171 4.50 -5.71 -0.98
N GLY A 172 4.29 -5.31 0.28
CA GLY A 172 3.06 -4.70 0.75
C GLY A 172 2.23 -5.63 1.64
N THR A 173 1.18 -5.06 2.19
CA THR A 173 0.31 -5.71 3.18
C THR A 173 -0.64 -6.70 2.50
N VAL A 174 -0.49 -8.01 2.75
CA VAL A 174 -1.27 -9.12 2.13
C VAL A 174 -2.79 -8.86 2.14
N LYS A 175 -3.31 -8.31 3.24
CA LYS A 175 -4.72 -7.91 3.40
C LYS A 175 -5.22 -7.03 2.26
N TYR A 176 -4.40 -6.10 1.78
CA TYR A 176 -4.70 -5.14 0.72
C TYR A 176 -4.04 -5.46 -0.61
N MET A 177 -3.28 -6.55 -0.69
CA MET A 177 -2.53 -6.90 -1.90
C MET A 177 -3.44 -7.32 -3.05
N ALA A 178 -3.11 -6.88 -4.26
CA ALA A 178 -3.82 -7.20 -5.50
C ALA A 178 -3.80 -8.70 -5.84
N ILE A 179 -4.86 -9.19 -6.50
CA ILE A 179 -5.05 -10.60 -6.87
C ILE A 179 -3.91 -11.13 -7.73
N GLU A 180 -3.41 -10.37 -8.71
CA GLU A 180 -2.29 -10.81 -9.55
C GLU A 180 -0.99 -11.00 -8.74
N LEU A 181 -0.74 -10.13 -7.76
CA LEU A 181 0.41 -10.26 -6.87
C LEU A 181 0.29 -11.54 -6.01
N LEU A 182 -0.91 -11.79 -5.47
CA LEU A 182 -1.19 -13.03 -4.74
C LEU A 182 -1.05 -14.28 -5.62
N ARG A 183 -1.53 -14.22 -6.87
CA ARG A 183 -1.39 -15.32 -7.86
C ARG A 183 0.08 -15.67 -8.06
N ASN A 184 0.91 -14.67 -8.36
CA ASN A 184 2.34 -14.86 -8.55
C ASN A 184 3.00 -15.51 -7.32
N MET A 185 2.70 -15.01 -6.10
CA MET A 185 3.23 -15.63 -4.88
C MET A 185 2.72 -17.06 -4.65
N SER A 186 1.48 -17.37 -5.02
CA SER A 186 0.93 -18.74 -4.93
C SER A 186 1.59 -19.72 -5.90
N GLU A 187 2.10 -19.21 -7.03
CA GLU A 187 2.86 -19.96 -8.05
C GLU A 187 4.36 -20.03 -7.72
N GLY A 188 4.79 -19.49 -6.58
CA GLY A 188 6.20 -19.44 -6.17
C GLY A 188 7.02 -18.33 -6.83
N ASN A 189 6.38 -17.42 -7.58
CA ASN A 189 7.03 -16.25 -8.15
C ASN A 189 6.88 -15.01 -7.22
N TYR A 190 7.98 -14.58 -6.62
CA TYR A 190 8.00 -13.47 -5.67
C TYR A 190 8.48 -12.14 -6.28
N SER A 191 8.56 -12.03 -7.60
CA SER A 191 8.96 -10.80 -8.29
C SER A 191 8.09 -10.52 -9.52
N ILE A 192 7.70 -9.26 -9.70
CA ILE A 192 6.82 -8.81 -10.79
C ILE A 192 7.09 -7.36 -11.16
N LYS A 193 6.77 -6.98 -12.40
CA LYS A 193 6.78 -5.56 -12.82
C LYS A 193 5.71 -4.82 -12.03
N LYS A 194 6.06 -3.72 -11.38
CA LYS A 194 5.12 -2.92 -10.58
C LYS A 194 4.19 -2.13 -11.50
N SER A 195 2.98 -1.86 -11.03
CA SER A 195 1.97 -1.09 -11.75
C SER A 195 1.09 -0.31 -10.78
N CYS A 196 0.65 0.89 -11.17
CA CYS A 196 -0.34 1.68 -10.43
C CYS A 196 -1.67 0.92 -10.25
N ARG A 197 -1.97 -0.05 -11.12
CA ARG A 197 -3.13 -0.95 -10.97
C ARG A 197 -3.17 -1.62 -9.61
N TYR A 198 -2.02 -2.05 -9.09
CA TYR A 198 -1.96 -2.80 -7.83
C TYR A 198 -2.26 -1.90 -6.63
N ASP A 199 -1.77 -0.67 -6.65
CA ASP A 199 -2.10 0.34 -5.65
C ASP A 199 -3.59 0.73 -5.73
N LEU A 200 -4.15 0.85 -6.94
CA LEU A 200 -5.58 1.10 -7.14
C LEU A 200 -6.47 -0.05 -6.64
N GLU A 201 -6.06 -1.32 -6.82
CA GLU A 201 -6.75 -2.46 -6.18
C GLU A 201 -6.69 -2.38 -4.67
N SER A 202 -5.52 -1.98 -4.15
CA SER A 202 -5.30 -1.86 -2.72
C SER A 202 -6.23 -0.81 -2.12
N PHE A 203 -6.44 0.34 -2.79
CA PHE A 203 -7.45 1.32 -2.38
C PHE A 203 -8.88 0.73 -2.38
N PHE A 204 -9.24 -0.08 -3.37
CA PHE A 204 -10.52 -0.79 -3.38
C PHE A 204 -10.65 -1.71 -2.16
N TYR A 205 -9.60 -2.43 -1.78
CA TYR A 205 -9.62 -3.26 -0.58
C TYR A 205 -9.64 -2.46 0.73
N VAL A 206 -8.99 -1.30 0.79
CA VAL A 206 -9.12 -0.38 1.94
C VAL A 206 -10.58 0.10 2.06
N PHE A 207 -11.20 0.46 0.94
CA PHE A 207 -12.62 0.84 0.89
C PHE A 207 -13.52 -0.29 1.42
N LEU A 208 -13.42 -1.51 0.87
CA LEU A 208 -14.24 -2.65 1.32
C LEU A 208 -14.03 -2.96 2.81
N MET A 209 -12.78 -2.95 3.28
CA MET A 209 -12.45 -3.22 4.68
C MET A 209 -13.02 -2.14 5.61
N GLY A 210 -12.99 -0.87 5.20
CA GLY A 210 -13.62 0.22 5.94
C GLY A 210 -15.13 0.06 6.03
N CYS A 211 -15.80 -0.27 4.92
CA CYS A 211 -17.24 -0.53 4.90
C CYS A 211 -17.65 -1.69 5.81
N LEU A 212 -16.87 -2.77 5.83
CA LEU A 212 -17.15 -3.95 6.66
C LEU A 212 -16.88 -3.73 8.15
N ARG A 213 -16.02 -2.77 8.54
CA ARG A 213 -15.57 -2.61 9.94
C ARG A 213 -15.96 -1.32 10.62
N TYR A 214 -15.97 -0.17 9.94
CA TYR A 214 -16.14 1.13 10.61
C TYR A 214 -17.60 1.41 11.03
N GLY A 215 -18.55 0.61 10.55
CA GLY A 215 -19.96 0.65 10.95
C GLY A 215 -20.42 -0.50 11.84
N CYS A 216 -19.53 -1.41 12.25
CA CYS A 216 -19.89 -2.61 12.98
C CYS A 216 -19.41 -2.53 14.44
N LEU A 217 -20.35 -2.38 15.39
CA LEU A 217 -20.06 -2.35 16.83
C LEU A 217 -19.61 -3.73 17.36
N SER A 218 -20.03 -4.82 16.71
CA SER A 218 -19.54 -6.17 16.97
C SER A 218 -18.42 -6.48 15.98
N VAL A 219 -17.18 -6.23 16.40
CA VAL A 219 -15.99 -6.56 15.62
C VAL A 219 -15.91 -8.08 15.49
N ASN A 220 -16.62 -8.67 14.53
CA ASN A 220 -16.35 -10.05 14.14
C ASN A 220 -15.07 -10.01 13.31
N SER A 221 -13.93 -10.00 14.02
CA SER A 221 -12.58 -9.78 13.47
C SER A 221 -12.15 -10.83 12.44
N GLU A 222 -12.97 -11.85 12.24
CA GLU A 222 -12.70 -13.00 11.36
C GLU A 222 -13.10 -12.76 9.91
N TYR A 223 -13.92 -11.74 9.63
CA TYR A 223 -14.37 -11.48 8.26
C TYR A 223 -13.16 -11.14 7.36
N LEU A 224 -13.02 -11.91 6.27
CA LEU A 224 -11.91 -11.89 5.32
C LEU A 224 -10.54 -12.25 5.89
N LYS A 225 -10.44 -12.87 7.09
CA LYS A 225 -9.15 -13.35 7.65
C LYS A 225 -8.44 -14.33 6.73
N SER A 226 -9.21 -15.08 5.94
CA SER A 226 -8.71 -15.99 4.89
C SER A 226 -8.00 -15.27 3.74
N TRP A 227 -8.13 -13.96 3.58
CA TRP A 227 -7.41 -13.19 2.56
C TRP A 227 -5.95 -12.92 2.93
N TYR A 228 -5.57 -13.09 4.21
CA TYR A 228 -4.25 -12.68 4.72
C TYR A 228 -3.71 -13.63 5.79
N THR A 229 -3.59 -14.90 5.42
CA THR A 229 -2.92 -15.95 6.20
C THR A 229 -1.46 -16.13 5.77
N ASN A 230 -0.72 -17.02 6.43
CA ASN A 230 0.60 -17.44 5.98
C ASN A 230 0.56 -18.37 4.74
N ASN A 231 -0.62 -18.75 4.26
CA ASN A 231 -0.80 -19.57 3.06
C ASN A 231 -1.19 -18.67 1.87
N THR A 232 -0.21 -18.41 0.98
CA THR A 232 -0.38 -17.53 -0.18
C THR A 232 -1.42 -18.04 -1.17
N SER A 233 -1.51 -19.36 -1.38
CA SER A 233 -2.50 -19.99 -2.25
C SER A 233 -3.92 -19.80 -1.71
N LEU A 234 -4.13 -20.01 -0.40
CA LEU A 234 -5.43 -19.74 0.23
C LEU A 234 -5.83 -18.28 0.06
N ASN A 235 -4.89 -17.35 0.30
CA ASN A 235 -5.14 -15.91 0.17
C ASN A 235 -5.57 -15.56 -1.26
N TYR A 236 -4.88 -16.09 -2.28
CA TYR A 236 -5.21 -15.89 -3.69
C TYR A 236 -6.60 -16.43 -4.04
N PHE A 237 -6.84 -17.74 -3.84
CA PHE A 237 -8.09 -18.36 -4.24
C PHE A 237 -9.28 -17.76 -3.52
N LYS A 238 -9.13 -17.43 -2.23
CA LYS A 238 -10.24 -16.90 -1.45
C LYS A 238 -10.57 -15.47 -1.83
N LYS A 239 -9.56 -14.61 -1.97
CA LYS A 239 -9.76 -13.23 -2.44
C LYS A 239 -10.33 -13.19 -3.86
N LYS A 240 -9.82 -14.03 -4.77
CA LYS A 240 -10.34 -14.14 -6.13
C LYS A 240 -11.81 -14.60 -6.12
N GLY A 241 -12.14 -15.67 -5.42
CA GLY A 241 -13.52 -16.19 -5.37
C GLY A 241 -14.50 -15.19 -4.76
N ASP A 242 -14.10 -14.46 -3.72
CA ASP A 242 -14.96 -13.45 -3.09
C ASP A 242 -15.15 -12.20 -3.97
N ILE A 243 -14.15 -11.81 -4.75
CA ILE A 243 -14.21 -10.59 -5.58
C ILE A 243 -14.73 -10.86 -6.99
N ILE A 244 -14.43 -11.99 -7.59
CA ILE A 244 -14.79 -12.28 -8.99
C ILE A 244 -16.10 -13.06 -9.08
N GLU A 245 -16.32 -14.04 -8.20
CA GLU A 245 -17.44 -14.97 -8.34
C GLU A 245 -18.59 -14.64 -7.37
N ASN A 246 -18.28 -14.36 -6.12
CA ASN A 246 -19.25 -14.33 -5.02
C ASN A 246 -19.37 -12.95 -4.34
N PHE A 247 -19.18 -11.86 -5.08
CA PHE A 247 -19.09 -10.51 -4.50
C PHE A 247 -20.35 -10.05 -3.76
N GLU A 248 -21.54 -10.33 -4.32
CA GLU A 248 -22.80 -9.95 -3.67
C GLU A 248 -22.99 -10.68 -2.34
N THR A 249 -22.71 -11.99 -2.32
CA THR A 249 -22.98 -12.87 -1.18
C THR A 249 -21.89 -12.81 -0.11
N ASN A 250 -20.61 -12.76 -0.52
CA ASN A 250 -19.45 -12.81 0.36
C ASN A 250 -18.83 -11.44 0.67
N ILE A 251 -19.36 -10.34 0.12
CA ILE A 251 -18.89 -8.99 0.44
C ILE A 251 -20.08 -8.07 0.73
N LEU A 252 -20.93 -7.78 -0.26
CA LEU A 252 -21.94 -6.72 -0.13
C LEU A 252 -23.05 -7.06 0.86
N LYS A 253 -23.47 -8.32 0.95
CA LYS A 253 -24.46 -8.79 1.94
C LYS A 253 -24.06 -8.45 3.38
N HIS A 254 -22.77 -8.30 3.65
CA HIS A 254 -22.23 -8.09 4.99
C HIS A 254 -21.89 -6.63 5.29
N PHE A 255 -22.18 -5.71 4.37
CA PHE A 255 -22.12 -4.29 4.68
C PHE A 255 -23.20 -3.97 5.73
N PRO A 256 -22.86 -3.27 6.83
CA PRO A 256 -23.87 -2.78 7.76
C PRO A 256 -24.74 -1.72 7.07
N SER A 257 -25.94 -1.49 7.59
CA SER A 257 -26.93 -0.58 6.99
C SER A 257 -26.42 0.85 6.80
N SER A 258 -25.50 1.30 7.66
CA SER A 258 -24.83 2.60 7.53
C SER A 258 -23.95 2.74 6.27
N PHE A 259 -23.69 1.65 5.55
CA PHE A 259 -22.94 1.59 4.31
C PHE A 259 -23.78 1.07 3.11
N ASP A 260 -25.10 0.94 3.25
CA ASP A 260 -25.96 0.48 2.15
C ASP A 260 -25.86 1.40 0.92
N SER A 261 -25.79 2.71 1.15
CA SER A 261 -25.73 3.71 0.08
C SER A 261 -24.47 3.62 -0.79
N VAL A 262 -23.43 2.90 -0.36
CA VAL A 262 -22.16 2.76 -1.12
C VAL A 262 -21.98 1.38 -1.75
N LYS A 263 -23.00 0.52 -1.73
CA LYS A 263 -22.95 -0.78 -2.42
C LYS A 263 -22.76 -0.61 -3.92
N ASP A 264 -23.39 0.39 -4.53
CA ASP A 264 -23.23 0.66 -5.96
C ASP A 264 -21.83 1.18 -6.30
N LEU A 265 -21.24 2.04 -5.45
CA LEU A 265 -19.82 2.40 -5.58
C LEU A 265 -18.92 1.15 -5.56
N ALA A 266 -19.20 0.19 -4.66
CA ALA A 266 -18.42 -1.05 -4.60
C ALA A 266 -18.51 -1.88 -5.88
N ARG A 267 -19.70 -1.93 -6.51
CA ARG A 267 -19.91 -2.60 -7.81
C ARG A 267 -19.21 -1.87 -8.95
N ASP A 268 -19.30 -0.53 -8.97
CA ASP A 268 -18.66 0.31 -9.98
C ASP A 268 -17.14 0.15 -9.92
N LEU A 269 -16.54 0.28 -8.73
CA LEU A 269 -15.09 0.10 -8.55
C LEU A 269 -14.64 -1.30 -8.96
N ARG A 270 -15.40 -2.35 -8.60
CA ARG A 270 -15.14 -3.73 -9.03
C ARG A 270 -15.16 -3.83 -10.56
N LYS A 271 -16.20 -3.32 -11.22
CA LYS A 271 -16.33 -3.37 -12.68
C LYS A 271 -15.22 -2.57 -13.39
N ILE A 272 -14.84 -1.41 -12.87
CA ILE A 272 -13.73 -0.60 -13.38
C ILE A 272 -12.40 -1.37 -13.27
N LEU A 273 -12.15 -2.01 -12.13
CA LEU A 273 -10.87 -2.66 -11.85
C LEU A 273 -10.70 -4.03 -12.51
N PHE A 274 -11.79 -4.77 -12.70
CA PHE A 274 -11.77 -6.16 -13.18
C PHE A 274 -12.41 -6.34 -14.57
N GLY A 275 -12.93 -5.26 -15.15
CA GLY A 275 -13.64 -5.27 -16.44
C GLY A 275 -15.03 -5.89 -16.35
N GLU A 276 -15.81 -5.77 -17.43
CA GLU A 276 -17.19 -6.31 -17.52
C GLU A 276 -17.25 -7.82 -17.26
N ASN A 277 -16.29 -8.56 -17.79
CA ASN A 277 -16.22 -10.02 -17.64
C ASN A 277 -15.53 -10.45 -16.34
N LEU A 278 -15.03 -9.51 -15.54
CA LEU A 278 -14.36 -9.76 -14.26
C LEU A 278 -13.07 -10.61 -14.34
N GLU A 279 -12.39 -10.59 -15.48
CA GLU A 279 -11.14 -11.33 -15.70
C GLU A 279 -9.91 -10.42 -15.79
N GLN A 280 -10.09 -9.09 -15.79
CA GLN A 280 -9.03 -8.11 -15.98
C GLN A 280 -8.35 -7.73 -14.65
N PHE A 281 -7.74 -8.70 -13.98
CA PHE A 281 -6.92 -8.44 -12.78
C PHE A 281 -5.42 -8.34 -13.08
N ALA A 282 -4.99 -8.65 -14.32
CA ALA A 282 -3.62 -8.47 -14.76
C ALA A 282 -3.32 -7.00 -15.08
N SER A 283 -2.13 -6.53 -14.72
CA SER A 283 -1.69 -5.19 -15.11
C SER A 283 -1.42 -5.10 -16.61
N THR A 284 -1.71 -3.92 -17.19
CA THR A 284 -1.41 -3.59 -18.60
C THR A 284 -0.62 -2.28 -18.64
N SER A 285 0.01 -1.98 -19.78
CA SER A 285 0.74 -0.72 -19.99
C SER A 285 -0.15 0.53 -19.80
N ASN A 286 -1.46 0.40 -20.01
CA ASN A 286 -2.42 1.51 -19.87
C ASN A 286 -3.15 1.52 -18.51
N SER A 287 -2.55 0.97 -17.45
CA SER A 287 -3.17 0.90 -16.12
C SER A 287 -3.56 2.28 -15.54
N ALA A 288 -2.90 3.35 -15.98
CA ALA A 288 -3.19 4.73 -15.57
C ALA A 288 -4.60 5.21 -15.99
N GLN A 289 -5.21 4.62 -17.02
CA GLN A 289 -6.57 4.99 -17.44
C GLN A 289 -7.63 4.72 -16.36
N LEU A 290 -7.32 3.89 -15.36
CA LEU A 290 -8.23 3.53 -14.27
C LEU A 290 -8.47 4.67 -13.28
N TYR A 291 -7.57 5.66 -13.18
CA TYR A 291 -7.73 6.76 -12.23
C TYR A 291 -9.00 7.57 -12.47
N ALA A 292 -9.26 7.95 -13.72
CA ALA A 292 -10.38 8.83 -14.06
C ALA A 292 -11.75 8.23 -13.69
N PRO A 293 -12.11 6.99 -14.09
CA PRO A 293 -13.40 6.39 -13.72
C PRO A 293 -13.51 6.13 -12.20
N ILE A 294 -12.43 5.73 -11.53
CA ILE A 294 -12.43 5.56 -10.05
C ILE A 294 -12.72 6.89 -9.36
N ILE A 295 -12.00 7.95 -9.71
CA ILE A 295 -12.19 9.29 -9.15
C ILE A 295 -13.61 9.79 -9.42
N SER A 296 -14.14 9.55 -10.62
CA SER A 296 -15.51 9.93 -10.99
C SER A 296 -16.55 9.21 -10.11
N ALA A 297 -16.40 7.90 -9.92
CA ALA A 297 -17.32 7.11 -9.09
C ALA A 297 -17.36 7.63 -7.64
N PHE A 298 -16.20 7.93 -7.04
CA PHE A 298 -16.12 8.54 -5.71
C PHE A 298 -16.78 9.92 -5.66
N LYS A 299 -16.53 10.79 -6.64
CA LYS A 299 -17.14 12.14 -6.69
C LYS A 299 -18.66 12.07 -6.80
N ASN A 300 -19.18 11.14 -7.61
CA ASN A 300 -20.62 10.97 -7.80
C ASN A 300 -21.30 10.56 -6.49
N ILE A 301 -20.79 9.56 -5.78
CA ILE A 301 -21.41 9.12 -4.53
C ILE A 301 -21.30 10.18 -3.42
N ILE A 302 -20.20 10.95 -3.36
CA ILE A 302 -20.05 12.03 -2.38
C ILE A 302 -21.08 13.13 -2.66
N THR A 303 -21.30 13.47 -3.93
CA THR A 303 -22.31 14.46 -4.35
C THR A 303 -23.72 13.99 -4.00
N GLN A 304 -24.03 12.70 -4.21
CA GLN A 304 -25.32 12.13 -3.82
C GLN A 304 -25.55 12.20 -2.30
N ILE A 305 -24.53 11.86 -1.51
CA ILE A 305 -24.61 11.94 -0.04
C ILE A 305 -24.79 13.39 0.43
N ASP A 306 -24.06 14.34 -0.16
CA ASP A 306 -24.20 15.76 0.16
C ASP A 306 -25.59 16.29 -0.23
N GLY A 307 -26.16 15.84 -1.35
CA GLY A 307 -27.53 16.17 -1.77
C GLY A 307 -28.62 15.60 -0.84
N MET A 308 -28.47 14.36 -0.37
CA MET A 308 -29.40 13.75 0.58
C MET A 308 -29.45 14.51 1.92
N LYS A 309 -28.31 15.03 2.38
CA LYS A 309 -28.25 15.84 3.62
C LYS A 309 -28.97 17.19 3.50
N LEU A 310 -29.01 17.78 2.30
CA LEU A 310 -29.73 19.03 2.07
C LEU A 310 -31.26 18.84 2.08
N LEU A 311 -31.73 17.64 1.70
CA LEU A 311 -33.15 17.29 1.70
C LEU A 311 -33.67 16.86 3.09
N HIS A 312 -32.78 16.42 3.98
CA HIS A 312 -33.09 15.99 5.34
C HIS A 312 -32.10 16.58 6.36
N PRO A 313 -32.21 17.87 6.70
CA PRO A 313 -31.39 18.47 7.75
C PRO A 313 -31.68 17.81 9.12
N PRO A 314 -30.68 17.72 10.00
CA PRO A 314 -30.78 17.04 11.29
C PRO A 314 -31.77 17.70 12.26
#